data_AF-A0A916G6V3-F1
#
_entry.id   AF-A0A916G6V3-F1
#
_cell.length_a   1.000
_cell.length_b   1.000
_cell.length_c   1.000
_cell.angle_alpha   90.00
_cell.angle_beta   90.00
_cell.angle_gamma   90.00
#
_symmetry.space_group_name_H-M   'P 1'
#
loop_
_entity.id
_entity.type
_entity.pdbx_description
1 polymer ?
#
loop_
_entity_poly.entity_id
_entity_poly.type
_entity_poly.pdbx_seq_one_letter_code
_entity_poly.pdbx_strand_id
1 'polypeptide(L)'
;MTTQLLELEDLDARLRAAIHRPDRGPVLLTENGRPAYIVRELDDEDLSDELLEHDPKFLESIRQARQHISEGKGISLAEARAQYATEDES
;
A
#
# COMPACT_ATOMS: atom_id res chain seq x y z
N MET A 1 -9.93 -8.56 -5.62
CA MET A 1 -9.13 -8.36 -6.85
C MET A 1 -8.39 -9.65 -7.15
N THR A 2 -8.33 -10.06 -8.41
CA THR A 2 -7.46 -11.16 -8.83
C THR A 2 -6.21 -10.52 -9.42
N THR A 3 -5.08 -10.66 -8.73
CA THR A 3 -3.80 -10.14 -9.22
C THR A 3 -3.17 -11.21 -10.12
N GLN A 4 -2.85 -10.84 -11.36
CA GLN A 4 -2.07 -11.69 -12.26
C GLN A 4 -0.59 -11.35 -12.09
N LEU A 5 0.25 -12.36 -11.87
CA LEU A 5 1.70 -12.21 -11.84
C LEU A 5 2.25 -12.30 -13.27
N LEU A 6 3.08 -11.32 -13.64
CA LEU A 6 3.82 -11.28 -14.89
C LEU A 6 5.27 -10.94 -14.55
N GLU A 7 6.20 -11.62 -15.19
CA GLU A 7 7.62 -11.30 -15.03
C GLU A 7 7.97 -10.12 -15.93
N LEU A 8 8.84 -9.22 -15.43
CA LEU A 8 9.34 -8.10 -16.23
C LEU A 8 10.05 -8.59 -17.51
N GLU A 9 10.57 -9.82 -17.49
CA GLU A 9 11.26 -10.46 -18.61
C GLU A 9 10.36 -10.76 -19.82
N ASP A 10 9.07 -10.99 -19.56
CA ASP A 10 8.06 -11.31 -20.59
C ASP A 10 7.59 -10.06 -21.34
N LEU A 11 7.98 -8.86 -20.88
CA LEU A 11 7.62 -7.59 -21.50
C LEU A 11 8.56 -7.19 -22.64
N ASP A 12 8.02 -6.44 -23.60
CA ASP A 12 8.80 -5.87 -24.71
C ASP A 12 9.99 -5.04 -24.20
N ALA A 13 11.15 -5.19 -24.84
CA ALA A 13 12.40 -4.56 -24.41
C ALA A 13 12.31 -3.03 -24.34
N ARG A 14 11.52 -2.39 -25.22
CA ARG A 14 11.32 -0.94 -25.20
C ARG A 14 10.49 -0.52 -24.00
N LEU A 15 9.50 -1.31 -23.61
CA LEU A 15 8.70 -1.06 -22.41
C LEU A 15 9.56 -1.21 -21.15
N ARG A 16 10.35 -2.28 -21.06
CA ARG A 16 11.30 -2.49 -19.94
C ARG A 16 12.27 -1.32 -19.79
N ALA A 17 12.86 -0.84 -20.89
CA ALA A 17 13.77 0.31 -20.88
C ALA A 17 13.09 1.67 -20.60
N ALA A 18 11.77 1.76 -20.78
CA ALA A 18 11.00 2.94 -20.41
C ALA A 18 10.70 2.96 -18.91
N ILE A 19 10.37 1.81 -18.34
CA ILE A 19 10.02 1.63 -16.92
C ILE A 19 11.28 1.70 -16.04
N HIS A 20 12.37 1.07 -16.46
CA HIS A 20 13.61 1.01 -15.68
C HIS A 20 14.44 2.30 -15.81
N ARG A 21 13.89 3.38 -15.25
CA ARG A 21 14.53 4.71 -15.21
C ARG A 21 14.43 5.27 -13.80
N PRO A 22 15.37 4.89 -12.91
CA PRO A 22 15.30 5.22 -11.49
C PRO A 22 15.22 6.74 -11.22
N ASP A 23 15.75 7.57 -12.14
CA ASP A 23 15.77 9.02 -11.99
C ASP A 23 14.51 9.73 -12.49
N ARG A 24 13.51 9.00 -13.03
CA ARG A 24 12.41 9.60 -13.81
C ARG A 24 11.00 9.27 -13.31
N GLY A 25 10.79 8.97 -12.04
CA GLY A 25 9.44 8.92 -11.47
C GLY A 25 8.45 8.01 -12.25
N PRO A 26 7.14 8.20 -12.08
CA PRO A 26 6.15 7.36 -12.75
C PRO A 26 6.07 7.63 -14.27
N VAL A 27 5.89 6.55 -15.04
CA VAL A 27 5.69 6.57 -16.49
C VAL A 27 4.20 6.53 -16.81
N LEU A 28 3.72 7.51 -17.58
CA LEU A 28 2.35 7.50 -18.12
C LEU A 28 2.28 6.77 -19.46
N LEU A 29 1.49 5.70 -19.53
CA LEU A 29 1.16 5.00 -20.77
C LEU A 29 -0.19 5.51 -21.29
N THR A 30 -0.24 5.79 -22.60
CA THR A 30 -1.45 6.31 -23.26
C THR A 30 -1.96 5.34 -24.32
N GLU A 31 -3.28 5.24 -24.45
CA GLU A 31 -3.95 4.57 -25.55
C GLU A 31 -4.71 5.61 -26.38
N ASN A 32 -4.43 5.69 -27.69
CA ASN A 32 -5.03 6.69 -28.58
C ASN A 32 -4.90 8.15 -28.08
N GLY A 33 -3.75 8.47 -27.45
CA GLY A 33 -3.47 9.80 -26.90
C GLY A 33 -4.17 10.12 -25.57
N ARG A 34 -4.89 9.15 -24.98
CA ARG A 34 -5.53 9.29 -23.66
C ARG A 34 -4.76 8.52 -22.60
N PRO A 35 -4.63 9.04 -21.37
CA PRO A 35 -4.07 8.29 -20.23
C PRO A 35 -4.76 6.93 -20.05
N ALA A 36 -3.98 5.86 -20.01
CA ALA A 36 -4.48 4.49 -19.83
C ALA A 36 -3.90 3.86 -18.56
N TYR A 37 -2.59 3.98 -18.34
CA TYR A 37 -1.91 3.39 -17.19
C TYR A 37 -0.82 4.33 -16.65
N ILE A 38 -0.58 4.24 -15.34
CA ILE A 38 0.61 4.78 -14.70
C ILE A 38 1.44 3.59 -14.23
N VAL A 39 2.71 3.55 -14.61
CA VAL A 39 3.65 2.52 -14.17
C VAL A 39 4.70 3.20 -13.31
N ARG A 40 4.89 2.71 -12.08
CA ARG A 40 5.97 3.13 -11.19
C ARG A 40 6.70 1.90 -10.70
N GLU A 41 7.98 2.05 -10.39
CA GLU A 41 8.71 1.04 -9.64
C GLU A 41 8.13 0.99 -8.21
N LEU A 42 8.05 -0.21 -7.65
CA LEU A 42 7.65 -0.46 -6.27
C LEU A 42 8.82 -1.17 -5.58
N ASP A 43 9.13 -0.77 -4.36
CA ASP A 43 9.93 -1.57 -3.45
C ASP A 43 9.06 -2.53 -2.60
N ASP A 44 9.70 -3.29 -1.72
CA ASP A 44 9.00 -4.24 -0.85
C ASP A 44 8.03 -3.55 0.12
N GLU A 45 8.36 -2.33 0.58
CA GLU A 45 7.51 -1.54 1.47
C GLU A 45 6.27 -1.05 0.70
N ASP A 46 6.48 -0.48 -0.49
CA ASP A 46 5.41 -0.05 -1.41
C ASP A 46 4.40 -1.16 -1.71
N LEU A 47 4.88 -2.39 -1.98
CA LEU A 47 4.00 -3.53 -2.26
C LEU A 47 3.16 -3.89 -1.03
N SER A 48 3.79 -3.90 0.15
CA SER A 48 3.11 -4.22 1.40
C SER A 48 2.01 -3.21 1.72
N ASP A 49 2.28 -1.92 1.48
CA ASP A 49 1.33 -0.83 1.67
C ASP A 49 0.15 -0.94 0.70
N GLU A 50 0.41 -1.14 -0.59
CA GLU A 50 -0.66 -1.31 -1.61
C GLU A 50 -1.61 -2.46 -1.27
N LEU A 51 -1.06 -3.60 -0.82
CA LEU A 51 -1.88 -4.75 -0.41
C LEU A 51 -2.71 -4.44 0.84
N LEU A 52 -2.14 -3.71 1.80
CA LEU A 52 -2.80 -3.36 3.06
C LEU A 52 -3.90 -2.31 2.84
N GLU A 53 -3.64 -1.28 2.05
CA GLU A 53 -4.58 -0.21 1.71
C GLU A 53 -5.86 -0.73 1.02
N HIS A 54 -5.75 -1.85 0.31
CA HIS A 54 -6.86 -2.48 -0.38
C HIS A 54 -7.43 -3.71 0.35
N ASP A 55 -6.86 -4.12 1.48
CA ASP A 55 -7.41 -5.24 2.26
C ASP A 55 -8.73 -4.84 2.95
N PRO A 56 -9.84 -5.56 2.68
CA PRO A 56 -11.15 -5.18 3.22
C PRO A 56 -11.22 -5.31 4.74
N LYS A 57 -10.44 -6.19 5.37
CA LYS A 57 -10.44 -6.34 6.83
C LYS A 57 -9.68 -5.19 7.49
N PHE A 58 -8.58 -4.76 6.89
CA PHE A 58 -7.82 -3.60 7.32
C PHE A 58 -8.65 -2.32 7.20
N LEU A 59 -9.30 -2.10 6.05
CA LEU A 59 -10.20 -0.97 5.85
C LEU A 59 -11.35 -0.95 6.86
N GLU A 60 -11.92 -2.12 7.17
CA GLU A 60 -12.94 -2.27 8.19
C GLU A 60 -12.42 -1.93 9.60
N SER A 61 -11.22 -2.41 9.94
CA SER A 61 -10.54 -2.08 11.21
C SER A 61 -10.32 -0.58 11.36
N ILE A 62 -9.82 0.09 10.31
CA ILE A 62 -9.63 1.55 10.30
C ILE A 62 -10.97 2.28 10.46
N ARG A 63 -12.03 1.80 9.81
CA ARG A 63 -13.38 2.38 9.95
C ARG A 63 -13.86 2.31 11.41
N GLN A 64 -13.72 1.16 12.05
CA GLN A 64 -14.10 0.96 13.45
C GLN A 64 -13.26 1.82 14.40
N ALA A 65 -11.94 1.88 14.18
CA ALA A 65 -11.05 2.72 14.97
C ALA A 65 -11.42 4.21 14.89
N ARG A 66 -11.71 4.71 13.68
CA ARG A 66 -12.20 6.09 13.47
C ARG A 66 -13.52 6.34 14.19
N GLN A 67 -14.44 5.39 14.16
CA GLN A 67 -15.70 5.48 14.89
C GLN A 67 -15.47 5.55 16.41
N HIS A 68 -14.64 4.67 16.97
CA HIS A 68 -14.30 4.69 18.40
C HIS A 68 -13.70 6.02 18.83
N ILE A 69 -12.79 6.60 18.04
CA ILE A 69 -12.22 7.92 18.31
C ILE A 69 -13.33 8.99 18.33
N SER A 70 -14.24 8.98 17.36
CA SER A 70 -15.34 9.95 17.32
C SER A 70 -16.31 9.83 18.50
N GLU A 71 -16.47 8.62 19.04
CA GLU A 71 -17.29 8.32 20.22
C GLU A 71 -16.55 8.57 21.54
N GLY A 72 -15.31 9.06 21.51
CA GLY A 72 -14.50 9.32 22.71
C GLY A 72 -13.98 8.06 23.40
N LYS A 73 -13.96 6.91 22.70
CA LYS A 73 -13.50 5.61 23.21
C LYS A 73 -11.98 5.38 23.03
N GLY A 74 -11.25 6.39 22.58
CA GLY A 74 -9.78 6.31 22.52
C GLY A 74 -9.17 6.35 23.92
N ILE A 75 -8.07 5.63 24.12
CA ILE A 75 -7.25 5.71 25.34
C ILE A 75 -6.01 6.56 25.07
N SER A 76 -5.48 7.19 26.12
CA SER A 76 -4.19 7.88 26.00
C SER A 76 -3.04 6.89 25.78
N LEU A 77 -1.94 7.36 25.21
CA LEU A 77 -0.73 6.54 25.05
C LEU A 77 -0.19 6.04 26.42
N ALA A 78 -0.38 6.82 27.49
CA ALA A 78 0.01 6.42 28.84
C ALA A 78 -0.83 5.24 29.35
N GLU A 79 -2.15 5.29 29.15
CA GLU A 79 -3.06 4.18 29.48
C GLU A 79 -2.75 2.93 28.65
N ALA A 80 -2.51 3.08 27.35
CA ALA A 80 -2.13 1.96 26.48
C ALA A 80 -0.83 1.29 26.96
N ARG A 81 0.21 2.08 27.28
CA ARG A 81 1.46 1.55 27.81
C ARG A 81 1.27 0.80 29.12
N ALA A 82 0.46 1.34 30.04
CA ALA A 82 0.17 0.68 31.30
C ALA A 82 -0.57 -0.66 31.11
N GLN A 83 -1.44 -0.74 30.11
CA GLN A 83 -2.23 -1.94 29.80
C GLN A 83 -1.40 -3.06 29.13
N TYR A 84 -0.44 -2.71 28.28
CA TYR A 84 0.30 -3.68 27.45
C TYR A 84 1.77 -3.90 27.89
N ALA A 85 2.31 -3.08 28.80
CA ALA A 85 3.66 -3.31 29.36
C ALA A 85 3.75 -4.55 30.26
N THR A 86 2.63 -5.17 30.62
CA THR A 86 2.59 -6.39 31.45
C THR A 86 2.77 -7.69 30.65
N GLU A 87 2.88 -7.63 29.32
CA GLU A 87 2.97 -8.83 28.46
C GLU A 87 4.39 -9.16 27.99
N ASP A 88 5.41 -8.34 28.33
CA ASP A 88 6.83 -8.55 27.94
C ASP A 88 7.65 -9.37 28.98
N GLU A 89 7.03 -9.85 30.07
CA GLU A 89 7.69 -10.64 31.12
C GLU A 89 7.11 -12.08 31.28
N SER A 90 6.84 -12.80 30.18
CA SER A 90 6.49 -14.24 30.24
C SER A 90 7.03 -15.06 29.07
#